data_AF-A0A1K0IFS6-F1
#
_entry.id   AF-A0A1K0IFS6-F1
#
_cell.length_a   1.000
_cell.length_b   1.000
_cell.length_c   1.000
_cell.angle_alpha   90.00
_cell.angle_beta   90.00
_cell.angle_gamma   90.00
#
_symmetry.space_group_name_H-M   'P 1'
#
loop_
_entity.id
_entity.type
_entity.pdbx_description
1 polymer ?
#
loop_
_entity_poly.entity_id
_entity_poly.type
_entity_poly.pdbx_seq_one_letter_code
_entity_poly.pdbx_strand_id
1 'polypeptide(L)' 'MQRRLQAEGLSYQHLKDDLRRDIAIDLLSNASSPVAEVAARVGFRETSAFHRAFKKWTGVSPGTYRREQGATCRS' A
#
# COMPACT_ATOMS: atom_id res chain seq x y z
N MET A 1 25.65 -8.72 -24.13
CA MET A 1 24.80 -7.52 -23.94
C MET A 1 23.38 -7.93 -23.55
N GLN A 2 23.16 -8.40 -22.32
CA GLN A 2 21.84 -8.86 -21.81
C GLN A 2 21.43 -8.04 -20.57
N ARG A 3 21.15 -6.74 -20.74
CA ARG A 3 20.74 -5.85 -19.62
C ARG A 3 19.64 -4.87 -20.00
N ARG A 4 18.71 -5.27 -20.88
CA ARG A 4 17.56 -4.40 -21.24
C ARG A 4 16.17 -5.03 -21.07
N LEU A 5 16.07 -6.34 -20.86
CA LEU A 5 14.78 -7.02 -20.72
C LEU A 5 14.20 -7.02 -19.28
N GLN A 6 14.98 -6.63 -18.27
CA GLN A 6 14.49 -6.62 -16.88
C GLN A 6 13.72 -5.34 -16.53
N ALA A 7 13.89 -4.25 -17.30
CA ALA A 7 13.23 -2.98 -17.02
C ALA A 7 11.71 -3.06 -17.23
N GLU A 8 11.25 -3.83 -18.22
CA GLU A 8 9.81 -3.94 -18.53
C GLU A 8 9.04 -4.76 -17.48
N GLY A 9 9.64 -5.84 -16.96
CA GLY A 9 9.03 -6.65 -15.90
C GLY A 9 8.89 -5.89 -14.57
N LEU A 10 9.87 -5.04 -14.25
CA LEU A 10 9.82 -4.14 -13.10
C LEU A 10 8.75 -3.07 -13.28
N SER A 11 8.56 -2.53 -14.49
CA SER A 11 7.56 -1.52 -14.76
C SER A 11 6.14 -2.05 -14.59
N TYR A 12 5.86 -3.31 -14.99
CA TYR A 12 4.55 -3.91 -14.79
C TYR A 12 4.26 -4.20 -13.30
N GLN A 13 5.26 -4.67 -12.56
CA GLN A 13 5.14 -4.84 -11.11
C GLN A 13 4.93 -3.50 -10.39
N HIS A 14 5.69 -2.47 -10.77
CA HIS A 14 5.53 -1.12 -10.24
C HIS A 14 4.15 -0.55 -10.55
N LEU A 15 3.63 -0.72 -11.76
CA LEU A 15 2.29 -0.22 -12.11
C LEU A 15 1.19 -0.90 -11.28
N LYS A 16 1.30 -2.23 -11.09
CA LYS A 16 0.37 -2.97 -10.21
C LYS A 16 0.47 -2.54 -8.76
N ASP A 17 1.70 -2.31 -8.30
CA ASP A 17 1.97 -1.83 -6.94
C ASP A 17 1.46 -0.40 -6.73
N ASP A 18 1.54 0.45 -7.75
CA ASP A 18 1.00 1.81 -7.71
C ASP A 18 -0.53 1.80 -7.59
N LEU A 19 -1.22 0.95 -8.39
CA LEU A 19 -2.66 0.75 -8.28
C LEU A 19 -3.06 0.19 -6.90
N ARG A 20 -2.31 -0.79 -6.38
CA ARG A 20 -2.55 -1.34 -5.04
C ARG A 20 -2.32 -0.30 -3.95
N ARG A 21 -1.30 0.55 -4.11
CA ARG A 21 -1.02 1.65 -3.20
C ARG A 21 -2.20 2.61 -3.15
N ASP A 22 -2.73 2.99 -4.31
CA ASP A 22 -3.83 3.94 -4.41
C ASP A 22 -5.08 3.43 -3.69
N ILE A 23 -5.49 2.18 -3.99
CA ILE A 23 -6.61 1.50 -3.32
C ILE A 23 -6.36 1.39 -1.81
N ALA A 24 -5.13 1.05 -1.41
CA ALA A 24 -4.78 0.94 0.01
C ALA A 24 -4.87 2.28 0.75
N ILE A 25 -4.44 3.38 0.13
CA ILE A 25 -4.51 4.74 0.69
C ILE A 25 -5.97 5.18 0.82
N ASP A 26 -6.79 4.95 -0.22
CA ASP A 26 -8.21 5.25 -0.20
C ASP A 26 -8.92 4.49 0.94
N LEU A 27 -8.68 3.17 1.04
CA LEU A 27 -9.24 2.34 2.09
C LEU A 27 -8.77 2.76 3.49
N LEU A 28 -7.51 3.18 3.66
CA LEU A 28 -7.01 3.64 4.96
C LEU A 28 -7.55 5.02 5.35
N SER A 29 -7.94 5.83 4.37
CA SER A 29 -8.53 7.16 4.59
C SER A 29 -10.03 7.07 4.86
N ASN A 30 -10.74 6.18 4.14
CA ASN A 30 -12.19 6.04 4.23
C ASN A 30 -12.65 5.03 5.29
N ALA A 31 -11.87 3.98 5.57
CA ALA A 31 -12.35 2.88 6.41
C ALA A 31 -11.84 2.98 7.86
N SER A 32 -12.78 3.03 8.81
CA SER A 32 -12.53 2.69 10.22
C SER A 32 -12.18 1.21 10.43
N SER A 33 -12.30 0.37 9.40
CA SER A 33 -11.98 -1.06 9.41
C SER A 33 -10.52 -1.35 9.75
N PRO A 34 -10.18 -2.51 10.35
CA PRO A 34 -8.81 -2.87 10.69
C PRO A 34 -7.93 -3.05 9.44
N VAL A 35 -6.62 -2.77 9.59
CA VAL A 35 -5.61 -2.88 8.51
C VAL A 35 -5.57 -4.28 7.89
N ALA A 36 -5.90 -5.33 8.66
CA ALA A 36 -5.98 -6.70 8.16
C ALA A 36 -7.08 -6.89 7.09
N GLU A 37 -8.21 -6.23 7.24
CA GLU A 37 -9.30 -6.27 6.26
C GLU A 37 -8.92 -5.50 4.99
N VAL A 38 -8.24 -4.37 5.14
CA VAL A 38 -7.66 -3.60 4.02
C VAL A 38 -6.66 -4.48 3.25
N ALA A 39 -5.77 -5.18 3.94
CA ALA A 39 -4.82 -6.09 3.31
C ALA A 39 -5.54 -7.18 2.49
N ALA A 40 -6.59 -7.79 3.03
CA ALA A 40 -7.39 -8.78 2.32
C ALA A 40 -8.07 -8.20 1.08
N ARG A 41 -8.64 -6.98 1.17
CA ARG A 41 -9.27 -6.27 0.04
C ARG A 41 -8.31 -5.92 -1.09
N VAL A 42 -7.07 -5.53 -0.75
CA VAL A 42 -6.03 -5.20 -1.73
C VAL A 42 -5.43 -6.47 -2.39
N GLY A 43 -5.77 -7.66 -1.87
CA GLY A 43 -5.36 -8.96 -2.40
C GLY A 43 -4.11 -9.54 -1.72
N PHE A 44 -3.80 -9.12 -0.50
CA PHE A 44 -2.77 -9.74 0.34
C PHE A 44 -3.39 -10.78 1.26
N ARG A 45 -2.75 -11.96 1.33
CA ARG A 45 -3.13 -13.00 2.29
C ARG A 45 -2.73 -12.66 3.73
N GLU A 46 -1.63 -11.93 3.89
CA GLU A 46 -1.06 -11.62 5.20
C GLU A 46 -0.89 -10.12 5.38
N THR A 47 -1.37 -9.61 6.52
CA THR A 47 -1.21 -8.20 6.90
C THR A 47 0.26 -7.79 6.99
N SER A 48 1.15 -8.70 7.39
CA SER A 48 2.60 -8.48 7.45
C SER A 48 3.21 -8.24 6.07
N ALA A 49 2.77 -8.99 5.05
CA ALA A 49 3.20 -8.79 3.66
C ALA A 49 2.70 -7.44 3.12
N PHE A 50 1.45 -7.10 3.42
CA PHE A 50 0.88 -5.79 3.09
C PHE A 50 1.65 -4.65 3.76
N HIS A 51 1.98 -4.75 5.06
CA HIS A 51 2.76 -3.73 5.77
C HIS A 51 4.10 -3.44 5.10
N ARG A 52 4.83 -4.48 4.70
CA ARG A 52 6.12 -4.34 4.02
C ARG A 52 5.97 -3.67 2.65
N ALA A 53 4.97 -4.10 1.87
CA ALA A 53 4.70 -3.56 0.55
C ALA A 53 4.24 -2.09 0.64
N PHE A 54 3.27 -1.81 1.52
CA PHE A 54 2.75 -0.46 1.76
C PHE A 54 3.85 0.50 2.21
N LYS A 55 4.70 0.07 3.16
CA LYS A 55 5.86 0.87 3.61
C LYS A 55 6.86 1.08 2.48
N LYS A 56 7.07 0.10 1.59
CA LYS A 56 7.93 0.26 0.41
C LYS A 56 7.37 1.30 -0.57
N TRP A 57 6.05 1.37 -0.72
CA TRP A 57 5.41 2.28 -1.69
C TRP A 57 5.16 3.69 -1.16
N THR A 58 4.85 3.83 0.13
CA THR A 58 4.47 5.12 0.77
C THR A 58 5.54 5.66 1.71
N GLY A 59 6.54 4.85 2.07
CA GLY A 59 7.55 5.18 3.08
C GLY A 59 7.09 5.00 4.53
N VAL A 60 5.78 4.91 4.78
CA VAL A 60 5.19 4.85 6.13
C VAL A 60 4.39 3.57 6.34
N SER A 61 4.21 3.17 7.61
CA SER A 61 3.36 2.02 7.94
C SER A 61 1.88 2.42 7.82
N PRO A 62 0.98 1.53 7.38
CA PRO A 62 -0.44 1.85 7.25
C PRO A 62 -1.10 2.25 8.58
N GLY A 63 -0.59 1.73 9.70
CA GLY A 63 -1.02 2.15 11.04
C GLY A 63 -0.57 3.58 11.41
N THR A 64 0.62 4.01 10.96
CA THR A 64 1.09 5.40 11.13
C THR A 64 0.27 6.34 10.26
N TYR A 65 0.08 5.97 8.98
CA TYR A 65 -0.73 6.72 8.04
C TYR A 65 -2.15 6.96 8.59
N ARG A 66 -2.79 5.93 9.15
CA ARG A 66 -4.09 6.07 9.82
C ARG A 66 -4.07 7.04 10.99
N ARG A 67 -3.02 7.04 11.82
CA ARG A 67 -2.91 7.97 12.94
C ARG A 67 -2.75 9.42 12.45
N GLU A 68 -2.00 9.63 11.38
CA GLU A 68 -1.79 10.97 10.79
C GLU A 68 -3.08 11.51 10.15
N GLN A 69 -3.81 10.66 9.40
CA GLN A 69 -5.12 11.01 8.83
C GLN A 69 -6.17 11.26 9.94
N GLY A 70 -6.20 10.40 10.97
CA GLY A 70 -7.09 10.57 12.13
C GLY A 70 -6.74 11.76 13.02
N ALA A 71 -5.48 12.23 13.00
CA ALA A 71 -5.05 13.42 13.72
C ALA A 71 -5.47 14.72 13.01
N THR A 72 -5.59 14.69 11.68
CA THR A 72 -5.95 15.88 10.87
C THR A 72 -7.41 16.32 11.06
N CYS A 73 -8.32 15.43 11.47
CA CYS A 73 -9.72 15.81 11.80
C CYS A 73 -9.93 16.33 13.23
N ARG A 74 -8.86 16.68 13.96
CA ARG A 74 -8.95 17.35 15.26
C ARG A 74 -8.51 18.81 15.15
N SER A 75 -9.22 19.62 14.36
CA SER A 75 -9.14 21.10 14.39
C SER A 75 -10.44 21.70 13.86
#